data_AF-A0A078LLB4-F1
#
_entry.id   AF-A0A078LLB4-F1
#
_cell.length_a   1.000
_cell.length_b   1.000
_cell.length_c   1.000
_cell.angle_alpha   90.00
_cell.angle_beta   90.00
_cell.angle_gamma   90.00
#
_symmetry.space_group_name_H-M   'P 1'
#
loop_
_entity.id
_entity.type
_entity.pdbx_description
1 polymer ?
#
loop_
_entity_poly.entity_id
_entity_poly.type
_entity_poly.pdbx_seq_one_letter_code
_entity_poly.pdbx_strand_id
1 'polypeptide(L)'
;MTAEYIRDWQQPRHAVGREGTGIPAPESALSSWLDAYRVENERRQEMADAAFSATPLGNLINKSLDAQEKQDKTITLAGDARKQARGAVDEAMASLRLLPSYLRDPLIRHLSFLRKKQEADRRKGKKSWQAERYARGTLRKIFERLDRTDGRWLTPGYRSLAGRERLDDLLYLPQLNKHQIQTLATMTAAMFSSTFEKLCDGFGATDGELTMDVTLKAYQMLARMALHLHAMPPHYDALTTDKDRRNEPDTELLPGAILRLTCAEWWKRKLWLVRCEWREEQLRAACLVSRKTSPYLSQDALSEFRAQREKTRDFLKSFMLENEDGFTIDLETVYYAGVSNPVHRKAEMMATMKGLELLAEARGDKAVFLTVTCPSKYHATTENGHPNPKWNGATMRDSSDYLVNTFFAAVHKKLNRDGLRWYGIRTVEPHHDGTVH
;
A
#
# COMPACT_ATOMS: atom_id res chain seq x y z
N MET A 1 22.98 33.78 86.37
CA MET A 1 23.39 34.69 85.28
C MET A 1 24.36 33.94 84.38
N THR A 2 23.91 33.55 83.19
CA THR A 2 24.70 33.25 81.99
C THR A 2 23.69 33.09 80.85
N ALA A 3 23.92 33.83 79.77
CA ALA A 3 22.97 34.11 78.70
C ALA A 3 22.69 32.91 77.79
N GLU A 4 21.43 32.72 77.39
CA GLU A 4 21.12 31.97 76.17
C GLU A 4 21.28 32.90 74.97
N TYR A 5 22.37 32.67 74.24
CA TYR A 5 22.68 33.33 72.98
C TYR A 5 21.80 32.71 71.87
N ILE A 6 20.65 33.32 71.59
CA ILE A 6 19.80 32.91 70.46
C ILE A 6 20.51 33.27 69.16
N ARG A 7 20.84 32.26 68.35
CA ARG A 7 21.48 32.45 67.04
C ARG A 7 20.44 32.85 66.00
N ASP A 8 20.81 33.69 65.04
CA ASP A 8 19.94 34.29 64.01
C ASP A 8 19.05 33.28 63.23
N TRP A 9 19.50 32.03 63.08
CA TRP A 9 18.75 30.95 62.43
C TRP A 9 17.66 30.30 63.31
N GLN A 10 17.54 30.70 64.58
CA GLN A 10 16.53 30.21 65.53
C GLN A 10 15.32 31.14 65.63
N GLN A 11 15.29 32.26 64.89
CA GLN A 11 14.09 33.10 64.79
C GLN A 11 13.07 32.48 63.81
N PRO A 12 11.76 32.53 64.09
CA PRO A 12 10.73 32.01 63.19
C PRO A 12 10.75 32.77 61.86
N ARG A 13 11.11 32.10 60.77
CA ARG A 13 11.02 32.68 59.41
C ARG A 13 9.59 32.58 58.91
N HIS A 14 9.08 33.66 58.32
CA HIS A 14 7.78 33.69 57.66
C HIS A 14 7.73 32.61 56.56
N ALA A 15 6.69 31.77 56.57
CA ALA A 15 6.48 30.79 55.52
C ALA A 15 6.33 31.50 54.17
N VAL A 16 7.10 31.08 53.16
CA VAL A 16 6.99 31.59 51.79
C VAL A 16 5.65 31.11 51.23
N GLY A 17 4.66 32.00 51.21
CA GLY A 17 3.39 31.77 50.55
C GLY A 17 3.57 31.63 49.03
N ARG A 18 2.61 30.99 48.37
CA ARG A 18 2.56 30.73 46.92
C ARG A 18 2.47 32.01 46.07
N GLU A 19 2.36 33.18 46.68
CA GLU A 19 2.43 34.48 46.03
C GLU A 19 3.82 35.06 46.32
N GLY A 20 4.70 34.93 45.33
CA GLY A 20 6.04 35.49 45.38
C GLY A 20 5.99 36.99 45.65
N THR A 21 6.94 37.47 46.44
CA THR A 21 7.25 38.90 46.55
C THR A 21 7.39 39.47 45.14
N GLY A 22 6.55 40.44 44.77
CA GLY A 22 6.54 41.13 43.47
C GLY A 22 7.76 42.02 43.21
N ILE A 23 8.94 41.52 43.57
CA ILE A 23 10.23 42.07 43.19
C ILE A 23 10.68 41.20 42.01
N PRO A 24 10.80 41.73 40.78
CA PRO A 24 11.40 40.99 39.69
C PRO A 24 12.77 40.52 40.16
N ALA A 25 13.03 39.21 40.14
CA ALA A 25 14.37 38.71 40.37
C ALA A 25 15.28 39.41 39.36
N PRO A 26 16.36 40.11 39.77
CA PRO A 26 17.26 40.72 38.81
C PRO A 26 17.78 39.63 37.88
N GLU A 27 17.70 39.85 36.57
CA GLU A 27 18.17 38.88 35.57
C GLU A 27 19.60 38.47 35.93
N SER A 28 19.75 37.22 36.38
CA SER A 28 21.07 36.70 36.70
C SER A 28 21.87 36.64 35.39
N ALA A 29 23.18 36.92 35.45
CA ALA A 29 24.05 36.76 34.29
C ALA A 29 23.86 35.37 33.64
N LEU A 30 23.64 34.32 34.45
CA LEU A 30 23.37 32.97 33.97
C LEU A 30 22.08 32.87 33.13
N SER A 31 20.99 33.57 33.49
CA SER A 31 19.76 33.58 32.69
C SER A 31 19.96 34.22 31.32
N SER A 32 20.69 35.34 31.26
CA SER A 32 21.04 36.00 30.00
C SER A 32 21.91 35.10 29.10
N TRP A 33 22.86 34.35 29.69
CA TRP A 33 23.65 33.35 28.95
C TRP A 33 22.82 32.17 28.45
N LEU A 34 21.87 31.67 29.24
CA LEU A 34 20.97 30.59 28.83
C LEU A 34 20.04 31.03 27.69
N ASP A 35 19.55 32.26 27.73
CA ASP A 35 18.71 32.81 26.67
C ASP A 35 19.53 33.05 25.39
N ALA A 36 20.75 33.59 25.50
CA ALA A 36 21.66 33.72 24.35
C ALA A 36 22.01 32.36 23.73
N TYR A 37 22.20 31.32 24.56
CA TYR A 37 22.46 29.96 24.07
C TYR A 37 21.24 29.33 23.40
N ARG A 38 20.02 29.59 23.91
CA ARG A 38 18.77 29.16 23.26
C ARG A 38 18.61 29.82 21.89
N VAL A 39 18.78 31.14 21.83
CA VAL A 39 18.70 31.90 20.57
C VAL A 39 19.73 31.41 19.55
N GLU A 40 20.97 31.15 19.96
CA GLU A 40 22.00 30.60 19.05
C GLU A 40 21.68 29.18 18.59
N ASN A 41 21.13 28.33 19.46
CA ASN A 41 20.67 26.99 19.06
C ASN A 41 19.49 27.03 18.09
N GLU A 42 18.52 27.92 18.32
CA GLU A 42 17.42 28.16 17.38
C GLU A 42 17.96 28.61 16.03
N ARG A 43 18.91 29.57 16.02
CA ARG A 43 19.58 30.01 14.78
C ARG A 43 20.32 28.89 14.07
N ARG A 44 21.00 28.02 14.80
CA ARG A 44 21.69 26.84 14.24
C ARG A 44 20.71 25.83 13.67
N GLN A 45 19.60 25.60 14.36
CA GLN A 45 18.54 24.72 13.88
C GLN A 45 17.92 25.27 12.60
N GLU A 46 17.59 26.57 12.56
CA GLU A 46 17.09 27.24 11.35
C GLU A 46 18.07 27.16 10.19
N MET A 47 19.37 27.37 10.43
CA MET A 47 20.39 27.21 9.39
C MET A 47 20.51 25.77 8.90
N ALA A 48 20.37 24.78 9.79
CA ALA A 48 20.38 23.36 9.42
C ALA A 48 19.14 22.96 8.62
N ASP A 49 17.95 23.43 9.01
CA ASP A 49 16.69 23.18 8.32
C ASP A 49 16.66 23.88 6.95
N ALA A 50 17.21 25.09 6.85
CA ALA A 50 17.40 25.79 5.58
C ALA A 50 18.40 25.07 4.67
N ALA A 51 19.52 24.58 5.22
CA ALA A 51 20.49 23.78 4.46
C ALA A 51 19.87 22.46 3.97
N PHE A 52 19.11 21.76 4.82
CA PHE A 52 18.38 20.55 4.41
C PHE A 52 17.36 20.86 3.32
N SER A 53 16.56 21.91 3.48
CA SER A 53 15.56 22.35 2.51
C SER A 53 16.18 22.70 1.15
N ALA A 54 17.41 23.25 1.14
CA ALA A 54 18.14 23.56 -0.09
C ALA A 54 18.67 22.31 -0.83
N THR A 55 18.76 21.16 -0.16
CA THR A 55 19.16 19.90 -0.83
C THR A 55 18.11 19.46 -1.86
N PRO A 56 18.48 18.67 -2.89
CA PRO A 56 17.52 18.10 -3.83
C PRO A 56 16.40 17.29 -3.14
N LEU A 57 16.75 16.59 -2.05
CA LEU A 57 15.81 15.80 -1.25
C LEU A 57 14.87 16.70 -0.44
N GLY A 58 15.40 17.72 0.27
CA GLY A 58 14.60 18.66 1.04
C GLY A 58 13.66 19.49 0.17
N ASN A 59 14.12 19.96 -1.00
CA ASN A 59 13.27 20.66 -1.97
C ASN A 59 12.12 19.78 -2.49
N LEU A 60 12.37 18.48 -2.70
CA LEU A 60 11.34 17.54 -3.14
C LEU A 60 10.32 17.25 -2.03
N ILE A 61 10.79 17.14 -0.77
CA ILE A 61 9.94 17.00 0.42
C ILE A 61 9.06 18.25 0.58
N ASN A 62 9.62 19.46 0.50
CA ASN A 62 8.87 20.71 0.61
C ASN A 62 7.79 20.84 -0.47
N LYS A 63 8.11 20.48 -1.74
CA LYS A 63 7.10 20.42 -2.81
C LYS A 63 6.00 19.42 -2.53
N SER A 64 6.32 18.30 -1.89
CA SER A 64 5.33 17.30 -1.47
C SER A 64 4.45 17.84 -0.34
N LEU A 65 5.04 18.52 0.64
CA LEU A 65 4.31 19.15 1.76
C LEU A 65 3.38 20.26 1.26
N ASP A 66 3.82 21.12 0.35
CA ASP A 66 2.98 22.14 -0.29
C ASP A 66 1.79 21.53 -1.05
N ALA A 67 2.02 20.41 -1.74
CA ALA A 67 0.96 19.70 -2.45
C ALA A 67 -0.06 19.10 -1.49
N GLN A 68 0.41 18.57 -0.36
CA GLN A 68 -0.41 18.03 0.72
C GLN A 68 -1.23 19.13 1.41
N GLU A 69 -0.63 20.29 1.72
CA GLU A 69 -1.33 21.42 2.31
C GLU A 69 -2.45 21.97 1.38
N LYS A 70 -2.19 22.04 0.06
CA LYS A 70 -3.22 22.39 -0.93
C LYS A 70 -4.35 21.36 -0.98
N GLN A 71 -4.01 20.08 -0.85
CA GLN A 71 -4.98 19.00 -0.80
C GLN A 71 -5.85 19.12 0.47
N ASP A 72 -5.25 19.38 1.64
CA ASP A 72 -5.95 19.52 2.92
C ASP A 72 -6.89 20.73 2.95
N LYS A 73 -6.47 21.87 2.37
CA LYS A 73 -7.34 23.03 2.16
C LYS A 73 -8.52 22.68 1.26
N THR A 74 -8.29 21.91 0.20
CA THR A 74 -9.36 21.46 -0.71
C THR A 74 -10.32 20.50 -0.03
N ILE A 75 -9.83 19.60 0.82
CA ILE A 75 -10.63 18.65 1.61
C ILE A 75 -11.52 19.42 2.61
N THR A 76 -10.95 20.41 3.31
CA THR A 76 -11.69 21.24 4.26
C THR A 76 -12.83 21.99 3.56
N LEU A 77 -12.53 22.65 2.44
CA LEU A 77 -13.53 23.35 1.62
C LEU A 77 -14.61 22.40 1.07
N ALA A 78 -14.22 21.18 0.66
CA ALA A 78 -15.17 20.17 0.20
C ALA A 78 -16.08 19.66 1.34
N GLY A 79 -15.52 19.51 2.55
CA GLY A 79 -16.27 19.15 3.75
C GLY A 79 -17.31 20.20 4.12
N ASP A 80 -16.96 21.49 4.06
CA ASP A 80 -17.89 22.58 4.33
C ASP A 80 -18.93 22.75 3.21
N ALA A 81 -18.51 22.58 1.94
CA ALA A 81 -19.44 22.54 0.82
C ALA A 81 -20.46 21.39 0.94
N ARG A 82 -20.07 20.24 1.51
CA ARG A 82 -20.99 19.13 1.79
C ARG A 82 -22.07 19.53 2.79
N LYS A 83 -21.70 20.26 3.86
CA LYS A 83 -22.66 20.78 4.86
C LYS A 83 -23.64 21.80 4.26
N GLN A 84 -23.24 22.51 3.22
CA GLN A 84 -24.03 23.56 2.57
C GLN A 84 -24.76 23.09 1.29
N ALA A 85 -24.52 21.86 0.83
CA ALA A 85 -25.02 21.36 -0.44
C ALA A 85 -26.56 21.29 -0.49
N ARG A 86 -27.15 21.79 -1.58
CA ARG A 86 -28.60 21.74 -1.82
C ARG A 86 -28.90 20.78 -2.97
N GLY A 87 -29.36 19.57 -2.64
CA GLY A 87 -29.78 18.56 -3.61
C GLY A 87 -28.70 17.52 -3.95
N ALA A 88 -29.14 16.39 -4.52
CA ALA A 88 -28.33 15.17 -4.60
C ALA A 88 -27.09 15.27 -5.49
N VAL A 89 -27.11 16.11 -6.54
CA VAL A 89 -25.96 16.29 -7.44
C VAL A 89 -24.86 17.11 -6.75
N ASP A 90 -25.23 18.15 -6.02
CA ASP A 90 -24.26 19.00 -5.32
C ASP A 90 -23.67 18.28 -4.10
N GLU A 91 -24.47 17.49 -3.39
CA GLU A 91 -23.99 16.61 -2.32
C GLU A 91 -23.00 15.56 -2.88
N ALA A 92 -23.35 14.90 -3.98
CA ALA A 92 -22.45 13.95 -4.63
C ALA A 92 -21.15 14.62 -5.11
N MET A 93 -21.22 15.84 -5.66
CA MET A 93 -20.02 16.60 -6.03
C MET A 93 -19.14 16.91 -4.83
N ALA A 94 -19.71 17.30 -3.69
CA ALA A 94 -18.95 17.55 -2.47
C ALA A 94 -18.28 16.27 -1.96
N SER A 95 -19.00 15.13 -1.94
CA SER A 95 -18.42 13.82 -1.58
C SER A 95 -17.30 13.39 -2.54
N LEU A 96 -17.46 13.60 -3.85
CA LEU A 96 -16.42 13.28 -4.82
C LEU A 96 -15.14 14.08 -4.59
N ARG A 97 -15.23 15.35 -4.16
CA ARG A 97 -14.06 16.19 -3.90
C ARG A 97 -13.20 15.71 -2.72
N LEU A 98 -13.78 14.92 -1.82
CA LEU A 98 -13.06 14.28 -0.71
C LEU A 98 -12.27 13.04 -1.15
N LEU A 99 -12.55 12.49 -2.34
CA LEU A 99 -11.82 11.35 -2.87
C LEU A 99 -10.43 11.77 -3.38
N PRO A 100 -9.47 10.83 -3.39
CA PRO A 100 -8.18 11.00 -4.08
C PRO A 100 -8.35 11.33 -5.57
N SER A 101 -7.40 12.08 -6.14
CA SER A 101 -7.48 12.57 -7.53
C SER A 101 -7.79 11.49 -8.58
N TYR A 102 -7.16 10.31 -8.46
CA TYR A 102 -7.37 9.19 -9.39
C TYR A 102 -8.79 8.62 -9.38
N LEU A 103 -9.57 8.82 -8.31
CA LEU A 103 -11.00 8.50 -8.24
C LEU A 103 -11.87 9.73 -8.53
N ARG A 104 -11.54 10.85 -7.90
CA ARG A 104 -12.28 12.12 -7.96
C ARG A 104 -12.44 12.61 -9.38
N ASP A 105 -11.33 12.78 -10.10
CA ASP A 105 -11.30 13.48 -11.37
C ASP A 105 -12.11 12.75 -12.47
N PRO A 106 -12.01 11.42 -12.67
CA PRO A 106 -12.85 10.72 -13.63
C PRO A 106 -14.34 10.73 -13.25
N LEU A 107 -14.67 10.59 -11.96
CA LEU A 107 -16.06 10.58 -11.49
C LEU A 107 -16.72 11.96 -11.60
N ILE A 108 -16.00 13.04 -11.25
CA ILE A 108 -16.46 14.43 -11.42
C ILE A 108 -16.66 14.74 -12.89
N ARG A 109 -15.75 14.31 -13.77
CA ARG A 109 -15.87 14.50 -15.22
C ARG A 109 -17.14 13.85 -15.75
N HIS A 110 -17.43 12.61 -15.34
CA HIS A 110 -18.64 11.90 -15.74
C HIS A 110 -19.91 12.57 -15.22
N LEU A 111 -19.96 12.94 -13.93
CA LEU A 111 -21.12 13.64 -13.36
C LEU A 111 -21.35 15.00 -14.03
N SER A 112 -20.28 15.76 -14.30
CA SER A 112 -20.34 17.04 -15.01
C SER A 112 -20.88 16.88 -16.43
N PHE A 113 -20.47 15.84 -17.15
CA PHE A 113 -21.00 15.52 -18.47
C PHE A 113 -22.50 15.22 -18.42
N LEU A 114 -22.94 14.39 -17.49
CA LEU A 114 -24.36 14.08 -17.30
C LEU A 114 -25.18 15.32 -16.95
N ARG A 115 -24.64 16.19 -16.09
CA ARG A 115 -25.28 17.46 -15.72
C ARG A 115 -25.47 18.37 -16.92
N LYS A 116 -24.42 18.58 -17.73
CA LYS A 116 -24.51 19.37 -18.98
C LYS A 116 -25.53 18.80 -19.96
N LYS A 117 -25.52 17.48 -20.15
CA LYS A 117 -26.47 16.79 -21.04
C LYS A 117 -27.92 16.95 -20.55
N GLN A 118 -28.13 16.79 -19.26
CA GLN A 118 -29.43 16.98 -18.64
C GLN A 118 -29.96 18.41 -18.76
N GLU A 119 -29.11 19.41 -18.54
CA GLU A 119 -29.46 20.82 -18.72
C GLU A 119 -29.83 21.11 -20.19
N ALA A 120 -29.08 20.55 -21.15
CA ALA A 120 -29.40 20.67 -22.58
C ALA A 120 -30.74 20.00 -22.95
N ASP A 121 -31.06 18.83 -22.39
CA ASP A 121 -32.33 18.15 -22.61
C ASP A 121 -33.51 18.96 -22.03
N ARG A 122 -33.34 19.53 -20.83
CA ARG A 122 -34.36 20.38 -20.18
C ARG A 122 -34.63 21.65 -20.98
N ARG A 123 -33.60 22.27 -21.56
CA ARG A 123 -33.75 23.42 -22.49
C ARG A 123 -34.56 23.06 -23.74
N LYS A 124 -34.54 21.79 -24.16
CA LYS A 124 -35.35 21.26 -25.26
C LYS A 124 -36.75 20.79 -24.81
N GLY A 125 -37.18 21.13 -23.60
CA GLY A 125 -38.47 20.73 -23.03
C GLY A 125 -38.56 19.25 -22.62
N LYS A 126 -37.46 18.49 -22.67
CA LYS A 126 -37.46 17.06 -22.29
C LYS A 126 -37.24 16.91 -20.79
N LYS A 127 -38.02 16.03 -20.15
CA LYS A 127 -37.75 15.61 -18.77
C LYS A 127 -36.50 14.73 -18.76
N SER A 128 -35.43 15.19 -18.12
CA SER A 128 -34.17 14.46 -17.97
C SER A 128 -33.70 14.51 -16.51
N TRP A 129 -33.31 13.34 -16.00
CA TRP A 129 -32.90 13.09 -14.61
C TRP A 129 -31.61 12.25 -14.55
N GLN A 130 -30.80 12.29 -15.62
CA GLN A 130 -29.63 11.42 -15.76
C GLN A 130 -28.58 11.69 -14.68
N ALA A 131 -28.32 12.97 -14.38
CA ALA A 131 -27.38 13.39 -13.35
C ALA A 131 -27.90 13.04 -11.95
N GLU A 132 -29.18 13.33 -11.63
CA GLU A 132 -29.74 12.96 -10.32
C GLU A 132 -29.81 11.45 -10.13
N ARG A 133 -30.14 10.68 -11.18
CA ARG A 133 -30.18 9.20 -11.12
C ARG A 133 -28.78 8.63 -10.92
N TYR A 134 -27.77 9.18 -11.59
CA TYR A 134 -26.38 8.77 -11.39
C TYR A 134 -25.91 9.09 -9.96
N ALA A 135 -26.18 10.30 -9.47
CA ALA A 135 -25.82 10.75 -8.13
C ALA A 135 -26.50 9.90 -7.03
N ARG A 136 -27.83 9.76 -7.07
CA ARG A 136 -28.59 9.02 -6.05
C ARG A 136 -28.41 7.51 -6.14
N GLY A 137 -28.11 6.99 -7.34
CA GLY A 137 -28.04 5.56 -7.60
C GLY A 137 -26.62 5.03 -7.67
N THR A 138 -25.90 5.37 -8.73
CA THR A 138 -24.61 4.75 -9.06
C THR A 138 -23.49 5.26 -8.15
N LEU A 139 -23.39 6.57 -7.94
CA LEU A 139 -22.36 7.15 -7.08
C LEU A 139 -22.52 6.69 -5.63
N ARG A 140 -23.76 6.64 -5.12
CA ARG A 140 -24.02 6.10 -3.78
C ARG A 140 -23.45 4.68 -3.61
N LYS A 141 -23.74 3.79 -4.57
CA LYS A 141 -23.18 2.42 -4.58
C LYS A 141 -21.67 2.40 -4.70
N ILE A 142 -21.08 3.31 -5.47
CA ILE A 142 -19.61 3.44 -5.60
C ILE A 142 -19.00 3.82 -4.25
N PHE A 143 -19.55 4.81 -3.53
CA PHE A 143 -19.07 5.18 -2.19
C PHE A 143 -19.17 4.01 -1.20
N GLU A 144 -20.33 3.33 -1.13
CA GLU A 144 -20.52 2.14 -0.28
C GLU A 144 -19.50 1.03 -0.58
N ARG A 145 -19.12 0.88 -1.86
CA ARG A 145 -18.14 -0.10 -2.33
C ARG A 145 -16.71 0.31 -2.02
N LEU A 146 -16.38 1.60 -2.12
CA LEU A 146 -15.08 2.15 -1.74
C LEU A 146 -14.86 1.97 -0.23
N ASP A 147 -15.84 2.32 0.60
CA ASP A 147 -15.77 2.13 2.06
C ASP A 147 -15.53 0.66 2.43
N ARG A 148 -16.21 -0.27 1.75
CA ARG A 148 -15.99 -1.72 1.93
C ARG A 148 -14.59 -2.15 1.52
N THR A 149 -14.09 -1.62 0.40
CA THR A 149 -12.75 -1.94 -0.11
C THR A 149 -11.68 -1.44 0.84
N ASP A 150 -11.79 -0.19 1.30
CA ASP A 150 -10.85 0.42 2.23
C ASP A 150 -10.87 -0.26 3.60
N GLY A 151 -12.05 -0.65 4.09
CA GLY A 151 -12.19 -1.41 5.34
C GLY A 151 -11.46 -2.75 5.35
N ARG A 152 -11.21 -3.35 4.18
CA ARG A 152 -10.44 -4.59 4.05
C ARG A 152 -8.94 -4.39 4.28
N TRP A 153 -8.39 -3.29 3.76
CA TRP A 153 -6.97 -2.96 3.91
C TRP A 153 -6.71 -2.32 5.28
N LEU A 154 -7.58 -1.41 5.72
CA LEU A 154 -7.51 -0.69 6.98
C LEU A 154 -8.04 -1.51 8.16
N THR A 155 -7.48 -2.70 8.37
CA THR A 155 -7.79 -3.54 9.53
C THR A 155 -7.40 -2.85 10.85
N PRO A 156 -7.97 -3.24 12.00
CA PRO A 156 -7.55 -2.69 13.29
C PRO A 156 -6.04 -2.84 13.55
N GLY A 157 -5.44 -3.98 13.18
CA GLY A 157 -4.00 -4.20 13.29
C GLY A 157 -3.18 -3.28 12.37
N TYR A 158 -3.64 -3.08 11.12
CA TYR A 158 -3.01 -2.14 10.20
C TYR A 158 -3.03 -0.71 10.76
N ARG A 159 -4.20 -0.24 11.23
CA ARG A 159 -4.36 1.11 11.81
C ARG A 159 -3.52 1.30 13.08
N SER A 160 -3.41 0.27 13.91
CA SER A 160 -2.57 0.31 15.11
C SER A 160 -1.09 0.49 14.75
N LEU A 161 -0.61 -0.14 13.68
CA LEU A 161 0.76 0.05 13.20
C LEU A 161 0.95 1.41 12.54
N ALA A 162 -0.03 1.88 11.76
CA ALA A 162 0.00 3.22 11.16
C ALA A 162 0.02 4.34 12.20
N GLY A 163 -0.59 4.12 13.38
CA GLY A 163 -0.57 5.07 14.49
C GLY A 163 0.77 5.15 15.24
N ARG A 164 1.77 4.35 14.88
CA ARG A 164 3.12 4.48 15.43
C ARG A 164 3.83 5.69 14.81
N GLU A 165 4.83 6.22 15.53
CA GLU A 165 5.49 7.47 15.19
C GLU A 165 5.87 7.53 13.70
N ARG A 166 5.20 8.44 13.00
CA ARG A 166 5.42 8.82 11.59
C ARG A 166 5.07 7.75 10.54
N LEU A 167 4.20 6.79 10.85
CA LEU A 167 3.67 5.82 9.87
C LEU A 167 2.23 6.16 9.41
N ASP A 168 1.76 7.39 9.65
CA ASP A 168 0.42 7.87 9.31
C ASP A 168 0.12 7.85 7.81
N ASP A 169 1.16 8.00 6.97
CA ASP A 169 1.08 7.84 5.52
C ASP A 169 0.56 6.44 5.09
N LEU A 170 0.69 5.41 5.93
CA LEU A 170 0.09 4.09 5.68
C LEU A 170 -1.44 4.18 5.53
N LEU A 171 -2.10 5.14 6.17
CA LEU A 171 -3.56 5.32 6.09
C LEU A 171 -4.01 5.82 4.71
N TYR A 172 -3.09 6.46 3.97
CA TYR A 172 -3.33 7.00 2.64
C TYR A 172 -2.44 6.34 1.57
N LEU A 173 -1.92 5.15 1.87
CA LEU A 173 -1.02 4.36 1.02
C LEU A 173 -1.40 4.37 -0.49
N PRO A 174 -2.67 4.14 -0.91
CA PRO A 174 -3.02 4.12 -2.33
C PRO A 174 -2.81 5.49 -3.00
N GLN A 175 -2.64 6.59 -2.28
CA GLN A 175 -2.43 7.93 -2.84
C GLN A 175 -0.94 8.22 -3.10
N LEU A 176 -0.05 7.52 -2.41
CA LEU A 176 1.36 7.84 -2.38
C LEU A 176 2.06 7.61 -3.73
N ASN A 177 3.02 8.47 -4.02
CA ASN A 177 3.94 8.34 -5.13
C ASN A 177 5.20 7.52 -4.75
N LYS A 178 6.05 7.19 -5.73
CA LYS A 178 7.25 6.36 -5.51
C LYS A 178 8.23 6.93 -4.48
N HIS A 179 8.35 8.26 -4.39
CA HIS A 179 9.23 8.91 -3.43
C HIS A 179 8.66 8.82 -2.01
N GLN A 180 7.38 9.14 -1.83
CA GLN A 180 6.70 9.00 -0.53
C GLN A 180 6.76 7.54 -0.04
N ILE A 181 6.60 6.56 -0.94
CA ILE A 181 6.76 5.14 -0.61
C ILE A 181 8.19 4.80 -0.17
N GLN A 182 9.22 5.42 -0.76
CA GLN A 182 10.60 5.24 -0.30
C GLN A 182 10.77 5.73 1.14
N THR A 183 10.30 6.94 1.44
CA THR A 183 10.38 7.52 2.78
C THR A 183 9.64 6.64 3.78
N LEU A 184 8.41 6.26 3.46
CA LEU A 184 7.59 5.38 4.31
C LEU A 184 8.25 4.01 4.53
N ALA A 185 8.90 3.46 3.51
CA ALA A 185 9.62 2.20 3.62
C ALA A 185 10.84 2.28 4.54
N THR A 186 11.61 3.37 4.47
CA THR A 186 12.71 3.62 5.41
C THR A 186 12.22 3.68 6.85
N MET A 187 11.09 4.35 7.08
CA MET A 187 10.50 4.52 8.41
C MET A 187 9.90 3.21 8.93
N THR A 188 9.27 2.44 8.05
CA THR A 188 8.78 1.09 8.36
C THR A 188 9.94 0.19 8.74
N ALA A 189 11.03 0.19 7.96
CA ALA A 189 12.23 -0.58 8.25
C ALA A 189 12.85 -0.21 9.60
N ALA A 190 12.97 1.08 9.91
CA ALA A 190 13.45 1.57 11.20
C ALA A 190 12.55 1.12 12.36
N MET A 191 11.23 1.16 12.19
CA MET A 191 10.27 0.67 13.18
C MET A 191 10.43 -0.83 13.44
N PHE A 192 10.65 -1.63 12.38
CA PHE A 192 10.94 -3.06 12.51
C PHE A 192 12.28 -3.33 13.19
N SER A 193 13.33 -2.55 12.89
CA SER A 193 14.64 -2.66 13.56
C SER A 193 14.55 -2.34 15.05
N SER A 194 13.94 -1.21 15.41
CA SER A 194 13.77 -0.83 16.81
C SER A 194 12.88 -1.83 17.57
N THR A 195 11.85 -2.37 16.91
CA THR A 195 11.01 -3.41 17.53
C THR A 195 11.77 -4.72 17.70
N PHE A 196 12.63 -5.10 16.75
CA PHE A 196 13.48 -6.28 16.86
C PHE A 196 14.40 -6.19 18.07
N GLU A 197 15.13 -5.08 18.21
CA GLU A 197 16.03 -4.83 19.34
C GLU A 197 15.29 -4.95 20.69
N LYS A 198 14.17 -4.25 20.84
CA LYS A 198 13.32 -4.32 22.05
C LYS A 198 12.81 -5.71 22.37
N LEU A 199 12.45 -6.50 21.35
CA LEU A 199 11.98 -7.87 21.54
C LEU A 199 13.13 -8.78 21.99
N CYS A 200 14.33 -8.61 21.42
CA CYS A 200 15.50 -9.37 21.85
C CYS A 200 15.86 -9.09 23.31
N ASP A 201 15.89 -7.82 23.71
CA ASP A 201 16.11 -7.42 25.10
C ASP A 201 15.04 -8.02 26.03
N GLY A 202 13.77 -7.92 25.64
CA GLY A 202 12.64 -8.42 26.43
C GLY A 202 12.56 -9.95 26.55
N PHE A 203 13.12 -10.69 25.59
CA PHE A 203 13.18 -12.16 25.64
C PHE A 203 14.44 -12.70 26.35
N GLY A 204 15.26 -11.82 26.93
CA GLY A 204 16.40 -12.22 27.75
C GLY A 204 17.68 -12.42 26.96
N ALA A 205 17.95 -11.56 25.96
CA ALA A 205 19.32 -11.39 25.45
C ALA A 205 20.21 -10.81 26.57
N THR A 206 20.74 -11.65 27.45
CA THR A 206 21.71 -11.27 28.49
C THR A 206 23.14 -11.36 27.96
N ASP A 207 24.02 -10.47 28.42
CA ASP A 207 25.45 -10.43 28.12
C ASP A 207 25.82 -10.34 26.62
N GLY A 208 24.90 -9.86 25.77
CA GLY A 208 25.14 -9.66 24.34
C GLY A 208 25.02 -10.93 23.49
N GLU A 209 24.66 -12.08 24.07
CA GLU A 209 24.44 -13.31 23.33
C GLU A 209 23.00 -13.43 22.81
N LEU A 210 22.84 -13.28 21.49
CA LEU A 210 21.57 -13.46 20.82
C LEU A 210 21.36 -14.94 20.46
N THR A 211 20.65 -15.68 21.31
CA THR A 211 20.33 -17.09 21.04
C THR A 211 19.35 -17.25 19.87
N MET A 212 19.39 -18.41 19.20
CA MET A 212 18.46 -18.70 18.09
C MET A 212 17.00 -18.77 18.54
N ASP A 213 16.73 -19.20 19.78
CA ASP A 213 15.36 -19.24 20.33
C ASP A 213 14.80 -17.82 20.57
N VAL A 214 15.61 -16.92 21.14
CA VAL A 214 15.25 -15.49 21.31
C VAL A 214 14.99 -14.85 19.94
N THR A 215 15.89 -15.10 18.98
CA THR A 215 15.79 -14.61 17.61
C THR A 215 14.52 -15.09 16.92
N LEU A 216 14.18 -16.37 17.06
CA LEU A 216 12.98 -16.97 16.50
C LEU A 216 11.71 -16.33 17.07
N LYS A 217 11.64 -16.15 18.40
CA LYS A 217 10.50 -15.49 19.06
C LYS A 217 10.34 -14.04 18.59
N ALA A 218 11.45 -13.30 18.49
CA ALA A 218 11.45 -11.93 17.97
C ALA A 218 10.97 -11.88 16.51
N TYR A 219 11.51 -12.75 15.66
CA TYR A 219 11.07 -12.89 14.27
C TYR A 219 9.56 -13.18 14.18
N GLN A 220 9.03 -14.13 14.96
CA GLN A 220 7.61 -14.49 14.90
C GLN A 220 6.69 -13.33 15.28
N MET A 221 7.12 -12.45 16.20
CA MET A 221 6.38 -11.23 16.53
C MET A 221 6.43 -10.20 15.39
N LEU A 222 7.60 -9.96 14.81
CA LEU A 222 7.75 -9.08 13.64
C LEU A 222 6.97 -9.62 12.43
N ALA A 223 6.98 -10.92 12.21
CA ALA A 223 6.24 -11.57 11.14
C ALA A 223 4.73 -11.30 11.24
N ARG A 224 4.16 -11.36 12.45
CA ARG A 224 2.75 -10.96 12.69
C ARG A 224 2.52 -9.48 12.39
N MET A 225 3.44 -8.60 12.74
CA MET A 225 3.35 -7.18 12.38
C MET A 225 3.40 -6.96 10.87
N ALA A 226 4.27 -7.67 10.14
CA ALA A 226 4.35 -7.58 8.70
C ALA A 226 3.08 -8.08 8.01
N LEU A 227 2.46 -9.15 8.53
CA LEU A 227 1.15 -9.61 8.07
C LEU A 227 0.04 -8.58 8.29
N HIS A 228 0.07 -7.84 9.41
CA HIS A 228 -0.86 -6.74 9.62
C HIS A 228 -0.70 -5.60 8.60
N LEU A 229 0.49 -5.46 7.98
CA LEU A 229 0.76 -4.55 6.87
C LEU A 229 0.52 -5.19 5.49
N HIS A 230 -0.13 -6.35 5.44
CA HIS A 230 -0.38 -7.14 4.23
C HIS A 230 0.91 -7.56 3.48
N ALA A 231 2.03 -7.63 4.19
CA ALA A 231 3.31 -8.07 3.65
C ALA A 231 3.63 -9.50 4.14
N MET A 232 3.68 -10.46 3.22
CA MET A 232 4.10 -11.81 3.56
C MET A 232 5.55 -11.83 4.08
N PRO A 233 5.79 -12.29 5.33
CA PRO A 233 7.11 -12.33 5.92
C PRO A 233 8.04 -13.28 5.15
N PRO A 234 9.35 -12.99 5.07
CA PRO A 234 10.32 -13.89 4.46
C PRO A 234 10.38 -15.21 5.23
N HIS A 235 10.33 -16.35 4.52
CA HIS A 235 10.40 -17.69 5.11
C HIS A 235 9.33 -18.00 6.18
N TYR A 236 8.16 -17.35 6.11
CA TYR A 236 7.10 -17.46 7.12
C TYR A 236 6.76 -18.92 7.47
N ASP A 237 6.37 -19.73 6.49
CA ASP A 237 5.97 -21.13 6.70
C ASP A 237 7.12 -21.99 7.29
N ALA A 238 8.37 -21.65 6.98
CA ALA A 238 9.55 -22.35 7.48
C ALA A 238 9.97 -21.91 8.89
N LEU A 239 9.49 -20.76 9.37
CA LEU A 239 9.87 -20.15 10.65
C LEU A 239 8.71 -20.00 11.66
N THR A 240 7.48 -20.36 11.28
CA THR A 240 6.33 -20.39 12.20
C THR A 240 6.26 -21.69 12.99
N THR A 241 5.73 -21.60 14.20
CA THR A 241 5.37 -22.73 15.06
C THR A 241 3.85 -22.95 15.01
N ASP A 242 3.31 -23.22 13.81
CA ASP A 242 1.90 -23.60 13.69
C ASP A 242 1.64 -24.97 14.33
N LYS A 243 0.46 -25.14 14.93
CA LYS A 243 0.10 -26.34 15.72
C LYS A 243 0.18 -27.65 14.94
N ASP A 244 0.01 -27.59 13.62
CA ASP A 244 -0.04 -28.76 12.73
C ASP A 244 1.32 -29.09 12.08
N ARG A 245 2.38 -28.37 12.45
CA ARG A 245 3.70 -28.55 11.84
C ARG A 245 4.40 -29.78 12.42
N ARG A 246 4.88 -30.66 11.53
CA ARG A 246 5.59 -31.91 11.89
C ARG A 246 7.09 -31.74 12.16
N ASN A 247 7.69 -30.67 11.64
CA ASN A 247 9.13 -30.43 11.68
C ASN A 247 9.44 -29.15 12.45
N GLU A 248 10.58 -29.11 13.12
CA GLU A 248 11.05 -27.89 13.81
C GLU A 248 11.27 -26.72 12.83
N PRO A 249 11.20 -25.47 13.31
CA PRO A 249 11.56 -24.29 12.54
C PRO A 249 13.01 -24.35 12.03
N ASP A 250 13.22 -23.98 10.77
CA ASP A 250 14.55 -23.95 10.16
C ASP A 250 15.27 -22.66 10.55
N THR A 251 16.03 -22.72 11.63
CA THR A 251 16.68 -21.55 12.25
C THR A 251 17.79 -20.95 11.39
N GLU A 252 18.33 -21.68 10.40
CA GLU A 252 19.35 -21.16 9.47
C GLU A 252 18.81 -20.02 8.60
N LEU A 253 17.49 -19.96 8.39
CA LEU A 253 16.83 -18.92 7.61
C LEU A 253 16.61 -17.62 8.39
N LEU A 254 16.77 -17.62 9.71
CA LEU A 254 16.47 -16.46 10.57
C LEU A 254 17.27 -15.20 10.23
N PRO A 255 18.61 -15.24 10.07
CA PRO A 255 19.39 -14.03 9.79
C PRO A 255 18.92 -13.33 8.51
N GLY A 256 18.72 -14.11 7.43
CA GLY A 256 18.23 -13.58 6.16
C GLY A 256 16.81 -13.02 6.27
N ALA A 257 15.95 -13.67 7.05
CA ALA A 257 14.58 -13.22 7.25
C ALA A 257 14.50 -11.89 8.02
N ILE A 258 15.28 -11.74 9.09
CA ILE A 258 15.33 -10.51 9.89
C ILE A 258 15.93 -9.36 9.08
N LEU A 259 17.05 -9.60 8.38
CA LEU A 259 17.66 -8.58 7.51
C LEU A 259 16.70 -8.06 6.44
N ARG A 260 15.79 -8.91 5.93
CA ARG A 260 14.74 -8.46 5.00
C ARG A 260 13.67 -7.62 5.70
N LEU A 261 13.23 -8.02 6.89
CA LEU A 261 12.22 -7.29 7.67
C LEU A 261 12.72 -5.92 8.17
N THR A 262 14.03 -5.74 8.33
CA THR A 262 14.64 -4.44 8.70
C THR A 262 15.20 -3.67 7.51
N CYS A 263 14.98 -4.14 6.27
CA CYS A 263 15.51 -3.53 5.06
C CYS A 263 14.50 -2.56 4.39
N ALA A 264 14.91 -1.31 4.21
CA ALA A 264 14.11 -0.29 3.54
C ALA A 264 13.76 -0.66 2.07
N GLU A 265 14.71 -1.19 1.29
CA GLU A 265 14.44 -1.58 -0.10
C GLU A 265 13.52 -2.81 -0.21
N TRP A 266 13.48 -3.66 0.81
CA TRP A 266 12.49 -4.74 0.87
C TRP A 266 11.09 -4.16 1.14
N TRP A 267 10.97 -3.29 2.16
CA TRP A 267 9.70 -2.62 2.47
C TRP A 267 9.17 -1.76 1.33
N LYS A 268 10.04 -1.04 0.61
CA LYS A 268 9.65 -0.25 -0.56
C LYS A 268 8.97 -1.12 -1.61
N ARG A 269 9.52 -2.30 -1.92
CA ARG A 269 8.91 -3.24 -2.86
C ARG A 269 7.57 -3.77 -2.36
N LYS A 270 7.47 -4.09 -1.07
CA LYS A 270 6.23 -4.60 -0.46
C LYS A 270 5.13 -3.54 -0.39
N LEU A 271 5.43 -2.35 0.14
CA LEU A 271 4.48 -1.24 0.22
C LEU A 271 4.05 -0.76 -1.17
N TRP A 272 4.97 -0.73 -2.15
CA TRP A 272 4.61 -0.41 -3.52
C TRP A 272 3.62 -1.42 -4.11
N LEU A 273 3.83 -2.71 -3.87
CA LEU A 273 2.89 -3.74 -4.31
C LEU A 273 1.51 -3.55 -3.67
N VAL A 274 1.44 -3.41 -2.35
CA VAL A 274 0.20 -3.20 -1.60
C VAL A 274 -0.52 -1.92 -2.07
N ARG A 275 0.24 -0.83 -2.30
CA ARG A 275 -0.28 0.40 -2.88
C ARG A 275 -0.96 0.14 -4.23
N CYS A 276 -0.27 -0.55 -5.14
CA CYS A 276 -0.79 -0.84 -6.48
C CYS A 276 -2.06 -1.72 -6.43
N GLU A 277 -2.04 -2.77 -5.62
CA GLU A 277 -3.20 -3.67 -5.44
C GLU A 277 -4.38 -2.91 -4.84
N TRP A 278 -4.19 -2.17 -3.75
CA TRP A 278 -5.26 -1.41 -3.12
C TRP A 278 -5.85 -0.35 -4.06
N ARG A 279 -5.01 0.45 -4.73
CA ARG A 279 -5.47 1.46 -5.70
C ARG A 279 -6.29 0.81 -6.82
N GLU A 280 -5.83 -0.30 -7.37
CA GLU A 280 -6.54 -1.00 -8.45
C GLU A 280 -7.91 -1.51 -7.97
N GLU A 281 -7.98 -2.06 -6.76
CA GLU A 281 -9.25 -2.53 -6.18
C GLU A 281 -10.23 -1.39 -5.91
N GLN A 282 -9.75 -0.20 -5.52
CA GLN A 282 -10.61 1.00 -5.43
C GLN A 282 -11.13 1.42 -6.80
N LEU A 283 -10.29 1.38 -7.85
CA LEU A 283 -10.70 1.70 -9.22
C LEU A 283 -11.73 0.69 -9.77
N ARG A 284 -11.60 -0.60 -9.43
CA ARG A 284 -12.63 -1.62 -9.72
C ARG A 284 -13.92 -1.35 -8.96
N ALA A 285 -13.85 -1.04 -7.67
CA ALA A 285 -15.00 -0.71 -6.83
C ALA A 285 -15.79 0.48 -7.41
N ALA A 286 -15.06 1.48 -7.92
CA ALA A 286 -15.59 2.66 -8.61
C ALA A 286 -16.05 2.42 -10.06
N CYS A 287 -15.99 1.18 -10.56
CA CYS A 287 -16.36 0.80 -11.93
C CYS A 287 -15.51 1.46 -13.02
N LEU A 288 -14.31 1.93 -12.67
CA LEU A 288 -13.34 2.51 -13.60
C LEU A 288 -12.51 1.43 -14.31
N VAL A 289 -12.51 0.22 -13.78
CA VAL A 289 -12.09 -1.01 -14.47
C VAL A 289 -13.35 -1.74 -14.92
N SER A 290 -13.66 -1.64 -16.21
CA SER A 290 -14.88 -2.23 -16.79
C SER A 290 -14.77 -2.30 -18.30
N ARG A 291 -15.67 -3.07 -18.93
CA ARG A 291 -15.78 -3.17 -20.39
C ARG A 291 -15.95 -1.81 -21.08
N LYS A 292 -16.58 -0.83 -20.41
CA LYS A 292 -16.91 0.48 -20.97
C LYS A 292 -15.87 1.56 -20.69
N THR A 293 -15.05 1.40 -19.66
CA THR A 293 -14.07 2.43 -19.24
C THR A 293 -12.64 2.01 -19.56
N SER A 294 -12.19 0.90 -18.99
CA SER A 294 -10.85 0.35 -19.17
C SER A 294 -10.91 -1.14 -18.85
N PRO A 295 -10.91 -2.03 -19.86
CA PRO A 295 -11.00 -3.46 -19.61
C PRO A 295 -9.70 -4.00 -19.00
N TYR A 296 -9.83 -5.03 -18.16
CA TYR A 296 -8.76 -5.80 -17.51
C TYR A 296 -7.99 -5.07 -16.40
N LEU A 297 -7.59 -3.82 -16.66
CA LEU A 297 -6.76 -3.01 -15.78
C LEU A 297 -7.12 -1.53 -15.94
N SER A 298 -6.95 -0.75 -14.87
CA SER A 298 -7.10 0.70 -14.94
C SER A 298 -6.10 1.37 -15.89
N GLN A 299 -6.50 2.54 -16.42
CA GLN A 299 -5.60 3.36 -17.25
C GLN A 299 -4.37 3.85 -16.46
N ASP A 300 -4.52 4.04 -15.15
CA ASP A 300 -3.44 4.46 -14.25
C ASP A 300 -2.36 3.38 -14.17
N ALA A 301 -2.75 2.16 -13.79
CA ALA A 301 -1.82 1.04 -13.70
C ALA A 301 -1.20 0.67 -15.06
N LEU A 302 -1.95 0.76 -16.17
CA LEU A 302 -1.41 0.55 -17.51
C LEU A 302 -0.34 1.60 -17.88
N SER A 303 -0.56 2.85 -17.51
CA SER A 303 0.39 3.95 -17.75
C SER A 303 1.65 3.78 -16.91
N GLU A 304 1.50 3.44 -15.62
CA GLU A 304 2.63 3.14 -14.73
C GLU A 304 3.46 1.95 -15.26
N PHE A 305 2.79 0.89 -15.76
CA PHE A 305 3.45 -0.27 -16.35
C PHE A 305 4.25 0.10 -17.61
N ARG A 306 3.66 0.88 -18.53
CA ARG A 306 4.33 1.33 -19.76
C ARG A 306 5.54 2.21 -19.44
N ALA A 307 5.38 3.17 -18.53
CA ALA A 307 6.48 4.04 -18.11
C ALA A 307 7.61 3.24 -17.44
N GLN A 308 7.29 2.20 -16.67
CA GLN A 308 8.30 1.32 -16.09
C GLN A 308 9.06 0.54 -17.18
N ARG A 309 8.36 0.00 -18.18
CA ARG A 309 9.00 -0.71 -19.30
C ARG A 309 9.89 0.19 -20.13
N GLU A 310 9.46 1.42 -20.38
CA GLU A 310 10.25 2.42 -21.09
C GLU A 310 11.55 2.73 -20.33
N LYS A 311 11.46 3.03 -19.03
CA LYS A 311 12.66 3.25 -18.20
C LYS A 311 13.62 2.06 -18.19
N THR A 312 13.09 0.84 -18.12
CA THR A 312 13.92 -0.37 -18.21
C THR A 312 14.58 -0.48 -19.57
N ARG A 313 13.86 -0.25 -20.67
CA ARG A 313 14.44 -0.27 -22.02
C ARG A 313 15.54 0.78 -22.17
N ASP A 314 15.28 2.01 -21.72
CA ASP A 314 16.24 3.11 -21.84
C ASP A 314 17.50 2.81 -21.02
N PHE A 315 17.35 2.25 -19.81
CA PHE A 315 18.48 1.72 -19.04
C PHE A 315 19.23 0.64 -19.82
N LEU A 316 18.57 -0.38 -20.39
CA LEU A 316 19.28 -1.45 -21.11
C LEU A 316 20.04 -0.93 -22.34
N LYS A 317 19.53 0.10 -23.02
CA LYS A 317 20.17 0.70 -24.19
C LYS A 317 21.38 1.57 -23.86
N SER A 318 21.46 2.11 -22.65
CA SER A 318 22.55 2.99 -22.23
C SER A 318 23.80 2.24 -21.73
N PHE A 319 23.77 0.91 -21.66
CA PHE A 319 24.84 0.12 -21.06
C PHE A 319 25.32 -1.01 -21.99
N MET A 320 26.62 -1.25 -21.94
CA MET A 320 27.31 -2.38 -22.55
C MET A 320 27.83 -3.30 -21.45
N LEU A 321 27.90 -4.60 -21.73
CA LEU A 321 28.65 -5.55 -20.93
C LEU A 321 30.03 -5.75 -21.56
N GLU A 322 31.07 -5.77 -20.73
CA GLU A 322 32.45 -6.04 -21.13
C GLU A 322 32.97 -7.22 -20.30
N ASN A 323 33.63 -8.19 -20.95
CA ASN A 323 34.30 -9.29 -20.25
C ASN A 323 35.80 -8.97 -20.01
N GLU A 324 36.50 -9.86 -19.32
CA GLU A 324 37.94 -9.68 -19.00
C GLU A 324 38.84 -9.61 -20.25
N ASP A 325 38.40 -10.15 -21.39
CA ASP A 325 39.12 -10.14 -22.67
C ASP A 325 38.84 -8.89 -23.52
N GLY A 326 38.01 -7.96 -23.04
CA GLY A 326 37.62 -6.73 -23.77
C GLY A 326 36.54 -6.92 -24.83
N PHE A 327 35.88 -8.09 -24.88
CA PHE A 327 34.70 -8.30 -25.71
C PHE A 327 33.51 -7.52 -25.13
N THR A 328 32.85 -6.73 -25.97
CA THR A 328 31.69 -5.93 -25.58
C THR A 328 30.41 -6.40 -26.28
N ILE A 329 29.30 -6.38 -25.55
CA ILE A 329 27.97 -6.70 -26.07
C ILE A 329 26.91 -5.78 -25.46
N ASP A 330 25.93 -5.38 -26.28
CA ASP A 330 24.79 -4.57 -25.82
C ASP A 330 24.05 -5.29 -24.68
N LEU A 331 23.83 -4.59 -23.56
CA LEU A 331 23.07 -5.14 -22.44
C LEU A 331 21.63 -5.48 -22.85
N GLU A 332 21.04 -4.70 -23.76
CA GLU A 332 19.71 -4.97 -24.35
C GLU A 332 19.65 -6.33 -25.04
N THR A 333 20.66 -6.67 -25.85
CA THR A 333 20.73 -7.97 -26.55
C THR A 333 20.81 -9.11 -25.55
N VAL A 334 21.68 -9.01 -24.54
CA VAL A 334 21.83 -10.06 -23.51
C VAL A 334 20.55 -10.23 -22.70
N TYR A 335 19.91 -9.13 -22.32
CA TYR A 335 18.67 -9.15 -21.55
C TYR A 335 17.54 -9.87 -22.31
N TYR A 336 17.36 -9.55 -23.60
CA TYR A 336 16.31 -10.18 -24.41
C TYR A 336 16.69 -11.57 -24.92
N ALA A 337 17.95 -11.98 -24.89
CA ALA A 337 18.35 -13.36 -25.14
C ALA A 337 17.93 -14.31 -24.00
N GLY A 338 17.70 -13.79 -22.79
CA GLY A 338 17.35 -14.58 -21.63
C GLY A 338 16.03 -15.37 -21.75
N VAL A 339 15.93 -16.45 -20.97
CA VAL A 339 14.72 -17.30 -20.85
C VAL A 339 13.50 -16.56 -20.29
N SER A 340 13.72 -15.39 -19.68
CA SER A 340 12.65 -14.54 -19.17
C SER A 340 11.96 -13.71 -20.28
N ASN A 341 12.50 -13.68 -21.51
CA ASN A 341 11.87 -12.98 -22.63
C ASN A 341 10.47 -13.58 -22.92
N PRO A 342 9.39 -12.77 -22.94
CA PRO A 342 8.04 -13.24 -23.26
C PRO A 342 7.92 -13.99 -24.59
N VAL A 343 8.75 -13.66 -25.58
CA VAL A 343 8.79 -14.37 -26.86
C VAL A 343 9.29 -15.80 -26.69
N HIS A 344 10.40 -15.99 -25.95
CA HIS A 344 10.96 -17.31 -25.65
C HIS A 344 9.99 -18.13 -24.79
N ARG A 345 9.44 -17.53 -23.72
CA ARG A 345 8.45 -18.20 -22.86
C ARG A 345 7.21 -18.65 -23.64
N LYS A 346 6.74 -17.84 -24.60
CA LYS A 346 5.63 -18.24 -25.48
C LYS A 346 6.03 -19.42 -26.36
N ALA A 347 7.23 -19.40 -26.97
CA ALA A 347 7.71 -20.50 -27.79
C ALA A 347 7.82 -21.81 -26.99
N GLU A 348 8.39 -21.76 -25.78
CA GLU A 348 8.47 -22.89 -24.86
C GLU A 348 7.09 -23.44 -24.48
N MET A 349 6.14 -22.56 -24.16
CA MET A 349 4.76 -22.94 -23.86
C MET A 349 4.10 -23.64 -25.07
N MET A 350 4.27 -23.10 -26.28
CA MET A 350 3.70 -23.70 -27.50
C MET A 350 4.33 -25.05 -27.82
N ALA A 351 5.65 -25.20 -27.64
CA ALA A 351 6.34 -26.48 -27.81
C ALA A 351 5.83 -27.52 -26.80
N THR A 352 5.62 -27.11 -25.54
CA THR A 352 5.04 -27.95 -24.50
C THR A 352 3.61 -28.38 -24.85
N MET A 353 2.77 -27.44 -25.31
CA MET A 353 1.41 -27.75 -25.79
C MET A 353 1.42 -28.80 -26.88
N LYS A 354 2.32 -28.67 -27.88
CA LYS A 354 2.42 -29.63 -28.97
C LYS A 354 2.89 -31.01 -28.48
N GLY A 355 3.81 -31.07 -27.51
CA GLY A 355 4.20 -32.34 -26.89
C GLY A 355 3.04 -33.04 -26.18
N LEU A 356 2.20 -32.29 -25.46
CA LEU A 356 1.01 -32.84 -24.79
C LEU A 356 -0.04 -33.32 -25.78
N GLU A 357 -0.22 -32.61 -26.91
CA GLU A 357 -1.10 -33.00 -28.01
C GLU A 357 -0.66 -34.33 -28.62
N LEU A 358 0.62 -34.47 -29.01
CA LEU A 358 1.16 -35.70 -29.58
C LEU A 358 1.04 -36.88 -28.61
N LEU A 359 1.24 -36.64 -27.30
CA LEU A 359 1.05 -37.67 -26.28
C LEU A 359 -0.42 -38.10 -26.17
N ALA A 360 -1.36 -37.16 -26.25
CA ALA A 360 -2.78 -37.44 -26.22
C ALA A 360 -3.21 -38.28 -27.43
N GLU A 361 -2.74 -37.93 -28.62
CA GLU A 361 -2.98 -38.69 -29.85
C GLU A 361 -2.44 -40.12 -29.74
N ALA A 362 -1.19 -40.29 -29.28
CA ALA A 362 -0.57 -41.60 -29.14
C ALA A 362 -1.29 -42.52 -28.14
N ARG A 363 -1.92 -41.94 -27.11
CA ARG A 363 -2.69 -42.68 -26.08
C ARG A 363 -4.16 -42.87 -26.44
N GLY A 364 -4.67 -42.18 -27.45
CA GLY A 364 -6.10 -42.12 -27.75
C GLY A 364 -6.90 -41.29 -26.74
N ASP A 365 -6.23 -40.41 -25.98
CA ASP A 365 -6.85 -39.53 -25.00
C ASP A 365 -7.74 -38.47 -25.69
N LYS A 366 -8.71 -37.92 -24.95
CA LYS A 366 -9.62 -36.89 -25.48
C LYS A 366 -9.21 -35.50 -25.02
N ALA A 367 -8.98 -34.61 -25.99
CA ALA A 367 -8.73 -33.20 -25.72
C ALA A 367 -10.04 -32.48 -25.38
N VAL A 368 -10.01 -31.65 -24.33
CA VAL A 368 -11.13 -30.80 -23.92
C VAL A 368 -10.60 -29.39 -23.66
N PHE A 369 -11.30 -28.39 -24.20
CA PHE A 369 -11.05 -26.98 -23.88
C PHE A 369 -12.17 -26.45 -23.00
N LEU A 370 -11.82 -25.94 -21.81
CA LEU A 370 -12.78 -25.42 -20.83
C LEU A 370 -12.40 -24.00 -20.44
N THR A 371 -13.39 -23.10 -20.44
CA THR A 371 -13.27 -21.76 -19.85
C THR A 371 -14.11 -21.70 -18.58
N VAL A 372 -13.46 -21.49 -17.43
CA VAL A 372 -14.11 -21.52 -16.12
C VAL A 372 -14.05 -20.16 -15.47
N THR A 373 -15.17 -19.43 -15.50
CA THR A 373 -15.25 -18.11 -14.84
C THR A 373 -15.70 -18.20 -13.38
N CYS A 374 -15.29 -17.23 -12.59
CA CYS A 374 -15.78 -17.06 -11.22
C CYS A 374 -17.28 -16.74 -11.18
N PRO A 375 -18.02 -17.17 -10.13
CA PRO A 375 -19.40 -16.77 -9.91
C PRO A 375 -19.58 -15.25 -9.87
N SER A 376 -20.78 -14.77 -10.19
CA SER A 376 -21.10 -13.32 -10.27
C SER A 376 -20.72 -12.50 -9.03
N LYS A 377 -20.65 -13.12 -7.83
CA LYS A 377 -20.22 -12.43 -6.61
C LYS A 377 -18.77 -11.90 -6.64
N TYR A 378 -17.92 -12.42 -7.53
CA TYR A 378 -16.54 -11.98 -7.73
C TYR A 378 -16.39 -10.85 -8.75
N HIS A 379 -17.40 -10.63 -9.60
CA HIS A 379 -17.37 -9.63 -10.67
C HIS A 379 -17.84 -8.27 -10.18
N ALA A 380 -16.97 -7.26 -10.19
CA ALA A 380 -17.25 -5.90 -9.74
C ALA A 380 -18.26 -5.17 -10.65
N THR A 381 -18.23 -5.45 -11.96
CA THR A 381 -19.07 -4.76 -12.95
C THR A 381 -19.80 -5.74 -13.87
N THR A 382 -20.99 -5.32 -14.30
CA THR A 382 -21.73 -6.00 -15.38
C THR A 382 -21.08 -5.72 -16.73
N GLU A 383 -21.46 -6.45 -17.78
CA GLU A 383 -20.98 -6.22 -19.15
C GLU A 383 -21.23 -4.79 -19.67
N ASN A 384 -22.30 -4.15 -19.17
CA ASN A 384 -22.63 -2.76 -19.47
C ASN A 384 -21.81 -1.74 -18.67
N GLY A 385 -20.87 -2.18 -17.83
CA GLY A 385 -20.03 -1.31 -16.99
C GLY A 385 -20.73 -0.78 -15.73
N HIS A 386 -21.97 -1.19 -15.46
CA HIS A 386 -22.67 -0.81 -14.23
C HIS A 386 -22.21 -1.62 -13.03
N PRO A 387 -22.28 -1.06 -11.80
CA PRO A 387 -22.03 -1.79 -10.57
C PRO A 387 -22.86 -3.08 -10.49
N ASN A 388 -22.20 -4.24 -10.39
CA ASN A 388 -22.87 -5.52 -10.16
C ASN A 388 -23.44 -5.60 -8.72
N PRO A 389 -24.77 -5.72 -8.51
CA PRO A 389 -25.35 -5.78 -7.18
C PRO A 389 -24.93 -7.04 -6.38
N LYS A 390 -24.47 -8.10 -7.04
CA LYS A 390 -24.03 -9.34 -6.40
C LYS A 390 -22.58 -9.29 -5.90
N TRP A 391 -21.80 -8.28 -6.32
CA TRP A 391 -20.40 -8.19 -5.95
C TRP A 391 -20.22 -8.00 -4.44
N ASN A 392 -19.43 -8.88 -3.82
CA ASN A 392 -19.25 -8.89 -2.37
C ASN A 392 -18.01 -8.10 -1.90
N GLY A 393 -17.28 -7.45 -2.80
CA GLY A 393 -16.00 -6.80 -2.48
C GLY A 393 -14.78 -7.71 -2.65
N ALA A 394 -14.93 -8.86 -3.32
CA ALA A 394 -13.81 -9.74 -3.61
C ALA A 394 -12.78 -9.08 -4.53
N THR A 395 -11.51 -9.28 -4.21
CA THR A 395 -10.36 -8.81 -4.98
C THR A 395 -10.09 -9.70 -6.18
N MET A 396 -9.24 -9.24 -7.10
CA MET A 396 -8.67 -10.07 -8.17
C MET A 396 -7.99 -11.31 -7.59
N ARG A 397 -7.22 -11.15 -6.51
CA ARG A 397 -6.57 -12.25 -5.80
C ARG A 397 -7.57 -13.27 -5.26
N ASP A 398 -8.67 -12.84 -4.63
CA ASP A 398 -9.71 -13.76 -4.15
C ASP A 398 -10.35 -14.57 -5.27
N SER A 399 -10.54 -13.97 -6.44
CA SER A 399 -11.10 -14.68 -7.59
C SER A 399 -10.14 -15.78 -8.07
N SER A 400 -8.83 -15.50 -8.08
CA SER A 400 -7.80 -16.50 -8.36
C SER A 400 -7.76 -17.60 -7.30
N ASP A 401 -7.79 -17.23 -6.02
CA ASP A 401 -7.77 -18.17 -4.89
C ASP A 401 -9.01 -19.07 -4.86
N TYR A 402 -10.18 -18.53 -5.20
CA TYR A 402 -11.38 -19.33 -5.35
C TYR A 402 -11.21 -20.40 -6.44
N LEU A 403 -10.71 -20.04 -7.62
CA LEU A 403 -10.49 -21.02 -8.67
C LEU A 403 -9.45 -22.07 -8.27
N VAL A 404 -8.30 -21.65 -7.74
CA VAL A 404 -7.20 -22.57 -7.39
C VAL A 404 -7.60 -23.46 -6.20
N ASN A 405 -7.93 -22.84 -5.08
CA ASN A 405 -7.99 -23.51 -3.78
C ASN A 405 -9.37 -24.12 -3.49
N THR A 406 -10.42 -23.68 -4.19
CA THR A 406 -11.78 -24.23 -4.01
C THR A 406 -12.23 -25.03 -5.22
N PHE A 407 -12.32 -24.41 -6.39
CA PHE A 407 -12.90 -25.04 -7.57
C PHE A 407 -12.01 -26.18 -8.09
N PHE A 408 -10.76 -25.89 -8.47
CA PHE A 408 -9.86 -26.90 -9.03
C PHE A 408 -9.46 -27.95 -7.99
N ALA A 409 -9.29 -27.58 -6.73
CA ALA A 409 -9.10 -28.55 -5.65
C ALA A 409 -10.26 -29.57 -5.55
N ALA A 410 -11.51 -29.10 -5.64
CA ALA A 410 -12.69 -29.99 -5.63
C ALA A 410 -12.77 -30.85 -6.91
N VAL A 411 -12.47 -30.28 -8.08
CA VAL A 411 -12.41 -31.01 -9.36
C VAL A 411 -11.37 -32.12 -9.29
N HIS A 412 -10.14 -31.82 -8.86
CA HIS A 412 -9.07 -32.81 -8.70
C HIS A 412 -9.50 -33.93 -7.76
N LYS A 413 -10.10 -33.59 -6.62
CA LYS A 413 -10.58 -34.58 -5.64
C LYS A 413 -11.69 -35.47 -6.22
N LYS A 414 -12.59 -34.95 -7.06
CA LYS A 414 -13.63 -35.76 -7.72
C LYS A 414 -13.04 -36.67 -8.78
N LEU A 415 -12.23 -36.12 -9.69
CA LEU A 415 -11.61 -36.89 -10.77
C LEU A 415 -10.75 -38.03 -10.24
N ASN A 416 -9.96 -37.77 -9.19
CA ASN A 416 -9.11 -38.79 -8.59
C ASN A 416 -9.92 -39.94 -7.95
N ARG A 417 -11.09 -39.65 -7.35
CA ARG A 417 -12.00 -40.68 -6.83
C ARG A 417 -12.63 -41.53 -7.94
N ASP A 418 -12.82 -40.95 -9.11
CA ASP A 418 -13.37 -41.65 -10.27
C ASP A 418 -12.28 -42.39 -11.08
N GLY A 419 -11.03 -42.36 -10.64
CA GLY A 419 -9.89 -42.92 -11.38
C GLY A 419 -9.54 -42.15 -12.66
N LEU A 420 -10.07 -40.93 -12.83
CA LEU A 420 -9.84 -40.08 -13.99
C LEU A 420 -8.61 -39.21 -13.76
N ARG A 421 -7.59 -39.41 -14.59
CA ARG A 421 -6.40 -38.55 -14.62
C ARG A 421 -6.50 -37.57 -15.79
N TRP A 422 -6.02 -36.36 -15.57
CA TRP A 422 -5.97 -35.33 -16.60
C TRP A 422 -4.60 -34.66 -16.57
N TYR A 423 -4.20 -34.13 -17.71
CA TYR A 423 -3.00 -33.35 -17.89
C TYR A 423 -3.26 -32.27 -18.93
N GLY A 424 -2.49 -31.19 -18.89
CA GLY A 424 -2.70 -30.07 -19.79
C GLY A 424 -2.07 -28.80 -19.25
N ILE A 425 -2.49 -27.69 -19.84
CA ILE A 425 -2.05 -26.36 -19.45
C ILE A 425 -3.26 -25.59 -18.96
N ARG A 426 -3.09 -24.92 -17.83
CA ARG A 426 -4.04 -23.94 -17.33
C ARG A 426 -3.49 -22.55 -17.60
N THR A 427 -4.26 -21.75 -18.31
CA THR A 427 -4.04 -20.31 -18.43
C THR A 427 -4.96 -19.57 -17.47
N VAL A 428 -4.61 -18.33 -17.16
CA VAL A 428 -5.38 -17.43 -16.29
C VAL A 428 -5.50 -16.12 -17.05
N GLU A 429 -6.73 -15.70 -17.30
CA GLU A 429 -7.01 -14.47 -18.02
C GLU A 429 -7.92 -13.54 -17.18
N PRO A 430 -7.70 -12.23 -17.24
CA PRO A 430 -8.61 -11.28 -16.61
C PRO A 430 -9.86 -11.11 -17.48
N HIS A 431 -11.03 -11.08 -16.84
CA HIS A 431 -12.27 -10.64 -17.46
C HIS A 431 -12.28 -9.11 -17.60
N HIS A 432 -13.29 -8.53 -18.26
CA HIS A 432 -13.35 -7.07 -18.51
C HIS A 432 -13.29 -6.20 -17.26
N ASP A 433 -13.54 -6.74 -16.07
CA ASP A 433 -13.49 -6.05 -14.77
C ASP A 433 -12.31 -6.52 -13.89
N GLY A 434 -11.35 -7.23 -14.48
CA GLY A 434 -10.16 -7.77 -13.83
C GLY A 434 -10.37 -9.09 -13.08
N THR A 435 -11.61 -9.59 -12.96
CA THR A 435 -11.89 -10.88 -12.31
C THR A 435 -11.25 -12.03 -13.08
N VAL A 436 -10.61 -12.97 -12.40
CA VAL A 436 -9.96 -14.10 -13.07
C VAL A 436 -10.99 -15.08 -13.65
N HIS A 437 -10.71 -15.61 -14.84
CA HIS A 437 -11.40 -16.74 -15.46
C HIS A 437 -10.44 -17.74 -16.14
#